data_AF-A0A9E3JA42-F1
#
_entry.id   AF-A0A9E3JA42-F1
#
_cell.length_a   1.000
_cell.length_b   1.000
_cell.length_c   1.000
_cell.angle_alpha   90.00
_cell.angle_beta   90.00
_cell.angle_gamma   90.00
#
_symmetry.space_group_name_H-M   'P 1'
#
loop_
_entity.id
_entity.type
_entity.pdbx_description
1 polymer ?
#
loop_
_entity_poly.entity_id
_entity_poly.type
_entity_poly.pdbx_seq_one_letter_code
_entity_poly.pdbx_strand_id
1 'polypeptide(L)' 'MELGLIGLGKMGGNMRERIRRAGHTVIGYDRNPDLADVHSLKELVDALQG' A
#
# COMPACT_ATOMS: atom_id res chain seq x y z
N MET A 1 10.38 7.37 3.73
CA MET A 1 9.68 7.65 2.46
C MET A 1 8.32 6.98 2.52
N GLU A 2 7.33 7.54 1.83
CA GLU A 2 5.99 6.97 1.68
C GLU A 2 5.83 6.36 0.30
N LEU A 3 5.28 5.16 0.22
CA LEU A 3 5.04 4.47 -1.05
C LEU A 3 3.59 4.00 -1.14
N GLY A 4 2.95 4.33 -2.26
CA GLY A 4 1.70 3.70 -2.68
C GLY A 4 1.96 2.36 -3.37
N LEU A 5 1.22 1.32 -2.99
CA LEU A 5 1.28 -0.01 -3.60
C LEU A 5 -0.11 -0.43 -4.10
N ILE A 6 -0.22 -0.74 -5.39
CA ILE A 6 -1.47 -1.18 -6.02
C ILE A 6 -1.36 -2.69 -6.28
N GLY A 7 -2.30 -3.45 -5.73
CA GLY A 7 -2.31 -4.91 -5.78
C GLY A 7 -1.51 -5.52 -4.63
N LEU A 8 -2.19 -6.23 -3.74
CA LEU A 8 -1.69 -6.77 -2.48
C LEU A 8 -1.93 -8.28 -2.34
N GLY A 9 -2.10 -8.98 -3.47
CA GLY A 9 -1.99 -10.44 -3.51
C GLY A 9 -0.61 -10.94 -3.05
N LYS A 10 -0.30 -12.21 -3.26
CA LYS A 10 0.90 -12.86 -2.70
C LYS A 10 2.21 -12.07 -2.88
N MET A 11 2.47 -11.51 -4.06
CA MET A 11 3.69 -10.72 -4.29
C MET A 11 3.62 -9.32 -3.65
N GLY A 12 2.51 -8.60 -3.84
CA GLY A 12 2.33 -7.25 -3.32
C GLY A 12 2.37 -7.19 -1.80
N GLY A 13 1.71 -8.14 -1.13
CA GLY A 13 1.74 -8.27 0.32
C GLY A 13 3.16 -8.53 0.85
N ASN A 14 3.89 -9.49 0.27
CA ASN A 14 5.28 -9.77 0.66
C ASN A 14 6.20 -8.56 0.43
N MET A 15 5.99 -7.82 -0.67
CA MET A 15 6.77 -6.63 -0.98
C MET A 15 6.49 -5.50 0.02
N ARG A 16 5.22 -5.25 0.35
CA ARG A 16 4.79 -4.30 1.38
C ARG A 16 5.49 -4.59 2.71
N GLU A 17 5.47 -5.83 3.17
CA GLU A 17 6.10 -6.22 4.44
C GLU A 17 7.62 -6.01 4.40
N ARG A 18 8.28 -6.34 3.29
CA ARG A 18 9.72 -6.13 3.13
C ARG A 18 10.10 -4.65 3.17
N ILE A 19 9.32 -3.80 2.50
CA ILE A 19 9.53 -2.34 2.48
C ILE A 19 9.27 -1.73 3.87
N ARG A 20 8.20 -2.15 4.56
CA ARG A 20 7.90 -1.70 5.93
C ARG A 20 9.05 -2.06 6.89
N ARG A 21 9.60 -3.27 6.78
CA ARG A 21 10.80 -3.69 7.55
C ARG A 21 12.05 -2.86 7.25
N ALA A 22 12.13 -2.23 6.08
CA ALA A 22 13.21 -1.31 5.73
C ALA A 22 12.99 0.12 6.30
N GLY A 23 11.94 0.35 7.10
CA GLY A 23 11.67 1.65 7.72
C GLY A 23 10.95 2.64 6.81
N HIS A 24 10.17 2.16 5.84
CA HIS A 24 9.36 2.99 4.96
C HIS A 24 7.87 2.80 5.22
N THR A 25 7.09 3.87 5.08
CA THR A 25 5.63 3.80 5.15
C THR A 25 5.11 3.28 3.83
N VAL A 26 4.18 2.33 3.88
CA VAL A 26 3.51 1.80 2.69
C VAL A 26 2.01 1.85 2.89
N ILE A 27 1.33 2.52 1.97
CA ILE A 27 -0.12 2.60 1.87
C ILE A 27 -0.54 1.75 0.68
N GLY A 28 -1.39 0.76 0.92
CA GLY A 28 -1.77 -0.23 -0.07
C GLY A 28 -3.22 -0.09 -0.53
N TYR A 29 -3.45 -0.26 -1.82
CA TYR A 29 -4.78 -0.42 -2.41
C TYR A 29 -4.90 -1.81 -3.08
N ASP A 30 -6.02 -2.48 -2.88
CA ASP A 30 -6.41 -3.69 -3.60
C ASP A 30 -7.92 -3.69 -3.85
N ARG A 31 -8.38 -4.46 -4.85
CA ARG A 31 -9.81 -4.66 -5.10
C ARG A 31 -10.46 -5.55 -4.04
N ASN A 32 -9.68 -6.42 -3.39
CA ASN A 32 -10.10 -7.12 -2.19
C ASN A 32 -9.95 -6.18 -0.98
N PRO A 33 -11.05 -5.70 -0.38
CA PRO A 33 -11.01 -4.77 0.75
C PRO A 33 -10.30 -5.35 1.97
N ASP A 34 -10.26 -6.68 2.13
CA ASP A 34 -9.58 -7.33 3.26
C ASP A 34 -8.05 -7.13 3.23
N LEU A 35 -7.49 -6.80 2.07
CA LEU A 35 -6.04 -6.59 1.89
C LEU A 35 -5.66 -5.10 1.89
N ALA A 36 -6.61 -4.22 1.60
CA ALA A 36 -6.38 -2.82 1.31
C ALA A 36 -6.28 -1.96 2.58
N ASP A 37 -5.37 -0.97 2.56
CA ASP A 37 -5.27 0.06 3.60
C ASP A 37 -6.20 1.26 3.29
N VAL A 38 -6.56 1.45 2.00
CA VAL A 38 -7.48 2.49 1.48
C VAL A 38 -8.45 1.90 0.45
N HIS A 39 -9.60 2.52 0.24
CA HIS A 39 -10.69 1.95 -0.56
C HIS A 39 -10.83 2.56 -1.96
N SER A 40 -10.00 3.55 -2.31
CA SER A 40 -9.93 4.07 -3.68
C SER A 40 -8.52 4.52 -4.05
N LEU A 41 -8.26 4.62 -5.36
CA LEU A 41 -7.01 5.21 -5.85
C LEU A 41 -6.89 6.70 -5.49
N LYS A 42 -8.03 7.40 -5.35
CA LYS A 42 -8.01 8.80 -4.89
C LYS A 42 -7.53 8.88 -3.45
N GLU A 43 -8.08 8.07 -2.56
CA GLU A 43 -7.65 8.00 -1.15
C GLU A 43 -6.18 7.60 -1.04
N LEU A 44 -5.70 6.70 -1.91
CA LEU A 44 -4.28 6.35 -1.95
C LEU A 44 -3.39 7.56 -2.23
N VAL A 45 -3.76 8.39 -3.22
CA VAL A 45 -3.01 9.59 -3.57
C VAL A 45 -3.12 10.65 -2.47
N ASP A 46 -4.32 10.89 -1.94
CA ASP A 46 -4.56 11.86 -0.86
C ASP A 46 -3.76 11.52 0.41
N ALA A 47 -3.48 10.24 0.64
CA ALA A 47 -2.76 9.75 1.81
C ALA A 47 -1.23 9.83 1.69
N LEU A 48 -0.68 10.05 0.49
CA LEU A 48 0.75 10.22 0.27
C LEU A 48 1.12 11.70 0.41
N GLN A 49 2.06 12.02 1.30
CA GLN A 49 2.58 13.36 1.49
C GLN A 49 3.65 13.64 0.44
N GLY A 50 3.27 14.37 -0.62
CA GLY A 50 4.14 14.76 -1.73
C GLY A 50 3.60 15.93 -2.53
#